data_AF-A0A1G7Q4I8-F1
#
_entry.id   AF-A0A1G7Q4I8-F1
#
_cell.length_a   1.000
_cell.length_b   1.000
_cell.length_c   1.000
_cell.angle_alpha   90.00
_cell.angle_beta   90.00
_cell.angle_gamma   90.00
#
_symmetry.space_group_name_H-M   'P 1'
#
loop_
_entity.id
_entity.type
_entity.pdbx_description
1 polymer ?
#
loop_
_entity_poly.entity_id
_entity_poly.type
_entity_poly.pdbx_seq_one_letter_code
_entity_poly.pdbx_strand_id
1 'polypeptide(L)'
;MKRRQLIKTGVVTALGMDKVGTEQDSLIQNFANAGKTDGIHPTTNGYRFIARSVYEYLKANHLDGSKSIVCFGDSVTGRDGFIDKDRYAVYLSKLLS
;
A
#
# COMPACT_ATOMS: atom_id res chain seq x y z
N MET A 1 -30.01 -22.63 -3.55
CA MET A 1 -28.62 -23.13 -3.65
C MET A 1 -27.69 -21.95 -3.95
N LYS A 2 -27.17 -21.27 -2.91
CA LYS A 2 -26.24 -20.13 -3.08
C LYS A 2 -24.86 -20.71 -3.44
N ARG A 3 -24.43 -20.56 -4.69
CA ARG A 3 -23.03 -20.80 -5.08
C ARG A 3 -22.17 -19.85 -4.26
N ARG A 4 -21.44 -20.40 -3.27
CA ARG A 4 -20.30 -19.71 -2.66
C ARG A 4 -19.27 -19.58 -3.77
N GLN A 5 -19.21 -18.41 -4.39
CA GLN A 5 -18.08 -18.04 -5.22
C GLN A 5 -16.88 -18.01 -4.27
N LEU A 6 -16.04 -19.05 -4.31
CA LEU A 6 -14.68 -18.93 -3.83
C LEU A 6 -14.07 -17.80 -4.66
N ILE A 7 -14.00 -16.60 -4.10
CA ILE A 7 -13.13 -15.55 -4.61
C ILE A 7 -11.73 -16.10 -4.36
N LYS A 8 -11.16 -16.76 -5.37
CA LYS A 8 -9.72 -16.93 -5.46
C LYS A 8 -9.18 -15.51 -5.55
N THR A 9 -8.76 -14.96 -4.41
CA THR A 9 -7.94 -13.76 -4.28
C THR A 9 -6.66 -14.03 -5.07
N GLY A 10 -6.76 -13.81 -6.37
CA GLY A 10 -5.69 -14.05 -7.30
C GLY A 10 -4.66 -12.96 -7.14
N VAL A 11 -3.57 -13.33 -6.48
CA VAL A 11 -2.21 -12.93 -6.88
C VAL A 11 -1.85 -11.47 -6.54
N VAL A 12 -1.59 -11.22 -5.25
CA VAL A 12 -0.43 -10.40 -4.90
C VAL A 12 0.81 -11.26 -5.18
N THR A 13 1.13 -11.43 -6.45
CA THR A 13 2.35 -12.08 -6.93
C THR A 13 2.77 -11.36 -8.20
N ALA A 14 2.92 -10.04 -8.09
CA ALA A 14 3.63 -9.25 -9.08
C ALA A 14 5.04 -9.00 -8.54
N LEU A 15 5.99 -9.84 -8.98
CA LEU A 15 7.42 -9.54 -9.08
C LEU A 15 8.09 -8.97 -7.82
N GLY A 16 8.30 -9.79 -6.77
CA GLY A 16 9.24 -9.49 -5.69
C GLY A 16 8.92 -8.28 -4.81
N MET A 17 7.68 -7.79 -4.84
CA MET A 17 7.22 -6.59 -4.12
C MET A 17 6.72 -6.86 -2.70
N ASP A 18 6.99 -8.00 -2.08
CA ASP A 18 6.48 -8.41 -0.75
C ASP A 18 7.58 -8.62 0.31
N LYS A 19 8.84 -8.30 -0.03
CA LYS A 19 9.98 -8.58 0.85
C LYS A 19 10.02 -7.65 2.06
N VAL A 20 10.09 -8.25 3.24
CA VAL A 20 10.36 -7.56 4.51
C VAL A 20 11.62 -8.15 5.09
N GLY A 21 12.66 -7.32 5.28
CA GLY A 21 13.94 -7.78 5.81
C GLY A 21 15.00 -6.70 5.88
N THR A 22 16.24 -7.12 6.04
CA THR A 22 17.43 -6.25 6.10
C THR A 22 18.07 -6.01 4.73
N GLU A 23 17.53 -6.62 3.68
CA GLU A 23 18.04 -6.52 2.32
C GLU A 23 17.62 -5.20 1.62
N GLN A 24 18.36 -4.84 0.57
CA GLN A 24 18.16 -3.62 -0.22
C GLN A 24 16.74 -3.48 -0.80
N ASP A 25 16.11 -4.59 -1.15
CA ASP A 25 14.79 -4.65 -1.80
C ASP A 25 13.62 -4.77 -0.81
N SER A 26 13.89 -4.62 0.50
CA SER A 26 12.85 -4.59 1.53
C SER A 26 11.85 -3.44 1.32
N LEU A 27 10.57 -3.73 1.59
CA LEU A 27 9.49 -2.74 1.63
C LEU A 27 9.55 -1.82 2.85
N ILE A 28 10.28 -2.21 3.89
CA ILE A 28 10.51 -1.39 5.07
C ILE A 28 11.92 -0.81 5.05
N GLN A 29 12.05 0.39 5.60
CA GLN A 29 13.33 1.07 5.70
C GLN A 29 14.26 0.31 6.63
N ASN A 30 15.48 0.07 6.17
CA ASN A 30 16.54 -0.58 6.90
C ASN A 30 17.89 0.08 6.57
N PHE A 31 18.96 -0.43 7.16
CA PHE A 31 20.28 0.15 6.94
C PHE A 31 20.72 0.05 5.47
N ALA A 32 20.46 -1.06 4.79
CA ALA A 32 20.84 -1.27 3.40
C ALA A 32 20.14 -0.25 2.46
N ASN A 33 18.85 0.03 2.66
CA ASN A 33 18.07 0.86 1.73
C ASN A 33 17.84 2.33 2.15
N ALA A 34 18.10 2.68 3.40
CA ALA A 34 17.86 4.02 3.93
C ALA A 34 19.01 4.57 4.77
N GLY A 35 20.09 3.81 4.98
CA GLY A 35 21.24 4.24 5.80
C GLY A 35 20.92 4.40 7.29
N LYS A 36 19.77 3.90 7.75
CA LYS A 36 19.32 3.99 9.15
C LYS A 36 18.60 2.71 9.57
N THR A 37 18.71 2.37 10.86
CA THR A 37 17.93 1.29 11.47
C THR A 37 16.55 1.82 11.87
N ASP A 38 15.59 1.75 10.96
CA ASP A 38 14.21 2.21 11.15
C ASP A 38 13.28 1.05 11.47
N GLY A 39 13.16 0.08 10.54
CA GLY A 39 12.40 -1.16 10.73
C GLY A 39 10.88 -1.01 10.72
N ILE A 40 10.34 0.21 10.62
CA ILE A 40 8.90 0.48 10.71
C ILE A 40 8.40 1.29 9.50
N HIS A 41 9.12 2.32 9.08
CA HIS A 41 8.66 3.16 7.98
C HIS A 41 8.78 2.43 6.62
N PRO A 42 7.74 2.46 5.78
CA PRO A 42 7.85 1.91 4.43
C PRO A 42 8.89 2.67 3.57
N THR A 43 9.52 1.95 2.64
CA THR A 43 10.20 2.56 1.49
C THR A 43 9.16 3.07 0.49
N THR A 44 9.58 3.78 -0.56
CA THR A 44 8.68 4.19 -1.65
C THR A 44 7.95 2.99 -2.26
N ASN A 45 8.64 1.85 -2.42
CA ASN A 45 8.00 0.63 -2.92
C ASN A 45 7.03 0.04 -1.90
N GLY A 46 7.34 0.11 -0.59
CA GLY A 46 6.40 -0.25 0.47
C GLY A 46 5.11 0.59 0.43
N TYR A 47 5.22 1.90 0.25
CA TYR A 47 4.04 2.76 0.10
C TYR A 47 3.21 2.44 -1.14
N ARG A 48 3.85 2.17 -2.28
CA ARG A 48 3.16 1.72 -3.51
C ARG A 48 2.47 0.38 -3.31
N PHE A 49 3.10 -0.55 -2.59
CA PHE A 49 2.54 -1.85 -2.27
C PHE A 49 1.26 -1.73 -1.43
N ILE A 50 1.29 -0.89 -0.39
CA ILE A 50 0.11 -0.62 0.45
C ILE A 50 -1.02 -0.01 -0.40
N ALA A 51 -0.71 1.03 -1.19
CA ALA A 51 -1.69 1.69 -2.03
C ALA A 51 -2.34 0.74 -3.04
N ARG A 52 -1.53 -0.12 -3.69
CA ARG A 52 -2.01 -1.13 -4.63
C ARG A 52 -2.90 -2.17 -3.94
N SER A 53 -2.50 -2.66 -2.78
CA SER A 53 -3.27 -3.64 -2.02
C SER A 53 -4.66 -3.10 -1.66
N VAL A 54 -4.72 -1.84 -1.21
CA VAL A 54 -6.00 -1.16 -0.93
C VAL A 54 -6.82 -0.97 -2.20
N TYR A 55 -6.20 -0.51 -3.29
CA TYR A 55 -6.87 -0.34 -4.58
C TYR A 55 -7.49 -1.66 -5.09
N GLU A 56 -6.73 -2.74 -5.10
CA GLU A 56 -7.19 -4.06 -5.54
C GLU A 56 -8.37 -4.54 -4.69
N TYR A 57 -8.32 -4.33 -3.37
CA TYR A 57 -9.45 -4.61 -2.49
C TYR A 57 -10.69 -3.79 -2.85
N LEU A 58 -10.55 -2.48 -3.09
CA LEU A 58 -11.68 -1.62 -3.46
C LEU A 58 -12.31 -2.08 -4.78
N LYS A 59 -11.50 -2.40 -5.81
CA LYS A 59 -11.98 -2.92 -7.10
C LYS A 59 -12.69 -4.26 -6.94
N ALA A 60 -12.11 -5.18 -6.18
CA ALA A 60 -12.68 -6.52 -5.97
C ALA A 60 -14.03 -6.49 -5.25
N ASN A 61 -14.29 -5.45 -4.45
CA ASN A 61 -15.52 -5.27 -3.70
C ASN A 61 -16.46 -4.21 -4.30
N HIS A 62 -16.16 -3.67 -5.48
CA HIS A 62 -16.93 -2.61 -6.14
C HIS A 62 -17.12 -1.35 -5.28
N LEU A 63 -16.11 -0.99 -4.48
CA LEU A 63 -16.10 0.20 -3.61
C LEU A 63 -15.38 1.40 -4.24
N ASP A 64 -14.79 1.22 -5.42
CA ASP A 64 -14.03 2.22 -6.18
C ASP A 64 -14.89 3.36 -6.76
N GLY A 65 -16.22 3.24 -6.77
CA GLY A 65 -17.14 4.31 -7.17
C GLY A 65 -17.42 5.37 -6.08
N SER A 66 -16.72 5.30 -4.94
CA SER A 66 -16.93 6.23 -3.81
C SER A 66 -16.52 7.65 -4.19
N LYS A 67 -17.38 8.65 -3.91
CA LYS A 67 -17.08 10.07 -4.20
C LYS A 67 -15.86 10.62 -3.45
N SER A 68 -15.57 10.04 -2.29
CA SER A 68 -14.42 10.40 -1.46
C SER A 68 -13.93 9.19 -0.68
N ILE A 69 -12.63 9.16 -0.42
CA ILE A 69 -11.99 8.20 0.47
C ILE A 69 -11.27 8.98 1.56
N VAL A 70 -11.56 8.64 2.81
CA VAL A 70 -10.90 9.22 3.98
C VAL A 70 -9.96 8.18 4.57
N CYS A 71 -8.67 8.49 4.63
CA CYS A 71 -7.66 7.66 5.28
C CYS A 71 -7.42 8.20 6.70
N PHE A 72 -7.75 7.42 7.73
CA PHE A 72 -7.40 7.73 9.12
C PHE A 72 -6.11 7.01 9.50
N GLY A 73 -5.18 7.70 10.17
CA GLY A 73 -3.98 7.03 10.66
C GLY A 73 -2.89 7.97 11.16
N ASP A 74 -1.69 7.41 11.25
CA ASP A 74 -0.48 8.07 11.73
C ASP A 74 0.36 8.67 10.58
N SER A 75 1.63 8.97 10.87
CA SER A 75 2.59 9.51 9.91
C SER A 75 2.79 8.70 8.61
N VAL A 76 2.50 7.40 8.59
CA VAL A 76 2.51 6.53 7.40
C VAL A 76 1.39 6.92 6.43
N THR A 77 0.27 7.38 6.96
CA THR A 77 -0.86 7.89 6.17
C THR A 77 -0.58 9.28 5.62
N GLY A 78 0.07 10.12 6.43
CA GLY A 78 0.42 11.51 6.14
C GLY A 78 0.21 12.35 7.40
N ARG A 79 1.10 13.31 7.70
CA ARG A 79 0.94 14.21 8.85
C ARG A 79 0.18 15.48 8.45
N ASP A 80 -0.64 15.97 9.36
CA ASP A 80 -1.07 17.38 9.49
C ASP A 80 -1.57 18.08 8.21
N GLY A 81 -2.35 17.38 7.38
CA GLY A 81 -2.93 17.97 6.16
C GLY A 81 -1.92 18.26 5.05
N PHE A 82 -0.63 17.95 5.25
CA PHE A 82 0.38 17.95 4.22
C PHE A 82 0.46 16.56 3.60
N ILE A 83 0.06 16.49 2.34
CA ILE A 83 0.29 15.31 1.52
C ILE A 83 1.78 15.29 1.14
N ASP A 84 2.60 14.67 2.00
CA ASP A 84 3.96 14.26 1.63
C ASP A 84 3.89 13.39 0.37
N LYS A 85 4.70 13.70 -0.64
CA LYS A 85 4.59 13.16 -2.00
C LYS A 85 4.71 11.63 -2.10
N ASP A 86 5.24 10.97 -1.06
CA ASP A 86 5.53 9.55 -1.02
C ASP A 86 4.83 8.82 0.14
N ARG A 87 3.52 9.03 0.32
CA ARG A 87 2.67 8.23 1.23
C ARG A 87 1.68 7.35 0.46
N TYR A 88 1.19 6.29 1.08
CA TYR A 88 0.29 5.36 0.39
C TYR A 88 -1.02 6.04 -0.05
N ALA A 89 -1.55 7.01 0.71
CA ALA A 89 -2.76 7.73 0.36
C ALA A 89 -2.63 8.51 -0.96
N VAL A 90 -1.42 9.01 -1.26
CA VAL A 90 -1.11 9.71 -2.52
C VAL A 90 -1.11 8.75 -3.69
N TYR A 91 -0.42 7.62 -3.53
CA TYR A 91 -0.39 6.58 -4.56
C TYR A 91 -1.78 5.98 -4.79
N LEU A 92 -2.58 5.81 -3.73
CA LEU A 92 -3.96 5.34 -3.83
C LEU A 92 -4.82 6.33 -4.60
N SER A 93 -4.73 7.62 -4.29
CA SER A 93 -5.46 8.68 -5.01
C SER A 93 -5.14 8.65 -6.52
N LYS A 94 -3.86 8.48 -6.88
CA LYS A 94 -3.44 8.33 -8.29
C LYS A 94 -4.00 7.09 -8.98
N LEU A 95 -4.17 5.98 -8.26
CA LEU A 95 -4.74 4.74 -8.81
C LEU A 95 -6.26 4.81 -9.01
N LEU A 96 -6.94 5.67 -8.26
CA LEU A 96 -8.39 5.89 -8.32
C LEU A 96 -8.81 7.05 -9.24
N SER A 97 -7.83 7.79 -9.77
CA SER A 97 -8.05 8.91 -10.71
C SER A 97 -8.35 8.43 -12.12
#